data_AF-A0A7S3QRG6-F1
#
_entry.id   AF-A0A7S3QRG6-F1
#
_cell.length_a   1.000
_cell.length_b   1.000
_cell.length_c   1.000
_cell.angle_alpha   90.00
_cell.angle_beta   90.00
_cell.angle_gamma   90.00
#
_symmetry.space_group_name_H-M   'P 1'
#
loop_
_entity.id
_entity.type
_entity.pdbx_description
1 polymer ?
#
loop_
_entity_poly.entity_id
_entity_poly.type
_entity_poly.pdbx_seq_one_letter_code
_entity_poly.pdbx_strand_id
1 'polypeptide(L)'
;MEDNQLGKLSEADTAAFIADASNAVQDYCADGIDAFEGCLAQATALDPAIREEIKQGSELLYKDLTTRVTSSLSLFEQLCKSAVFSVPAQALLPQLDALSAPPVPSSSESEEEVDQKLNHLRQQVLQMNAECQQLKAQTSHLGAEVARHGDMSSYQALATTAATNKDRVLADVSAIAHAAQQLQPLLEKASNLRTQREPLAVRQTANLPGDWRTSQQVKTTGSLEDLQLLNKLLQSQ
;
A
#
# COMPACT_ATOMS: atom_id res chain seq x y z
N MET A 1 11.92 15.78 -51.49
CA MET A 1 10.68 15.34 -50.81
C MET A 1 10.87 15.63 -49.35
N GLU A 2 10.75 16.91 -48.99
CA GLU A 2 10.87 17.36 -47.61
C GLU A 2 9.48 17.37 -47.00
N ASP A 3 9.32 16.60 -45.94
CA ASP A 3 8.07 16.41 -45.24
C ASP A 3 7.54 17.72 -44.68
N ASN A 4 6.29 17.99 -45.03
CA ASN A 4 5.46 19.12 -44.66
C ASN A 4 5.32 19.24 -43.13
N GLN A 5 6.21 19.99 -42.45
CA GLN A 5 6.22 20.08 -40.98
C GLN A 5 5.17 21.05 -40.41
N LEU A 6 4.65 22.02 -41.19
CA LEU A 6 3.60 22.93 -40.72
C LEU A 6 2.20 22.30 -40.65
N GLY A 7 2.01 21.12 -41.24
CA GLY A 7 0.76 20.35 -41.16
C GLY A 7 0.72 19.31 -40.04
N LYS A 8 1.77 19.23 -39.19
CA LYS A 8 1.91 18.23 -38.14
C LYS A 8 1.60 18.81 -36.77
N LEU A 9 0.36 19.21 -36.51
CA LEU A 9 -0.22 18.67 -35.27
C LEU A 9 -0.23 17.17 -35.54
N SER A 10 0.66 16.41 -34.91
CA SER A 10 0.77 14.99 -35.21
C SER A 10 -0.62 14.40 -35.04
N GLU A 11 -1.07 13.56 -35.96
CA GLU A 11 -2.33 12.82 -35.80
C GLU A 11 -2.35 12.12 -34.42
N ALA A 12 -1.16 11.73 -33.93
CA ALA A 12 -0.94 11.24 -32.58
C ALA A 12 -1.23 12.27 -31.48
N ASP A 13 -0.84 13.54 -31.64
CA ASP A 13 -1.10 14.60 -30.65
C ASP A 13 -2.60 14.92 -30.57
N THR A 14 -3.27 14.93 -31.73
CA THR A 14 -4.73 15.13 -31.81
C THR A 14 -5.47 13.97 -31.15
N ALA A 15 -5.06 12.74 -31.46
CA ALA A 15 -5.64 11.54 -30.84
C ALA A 15 -5.41 11.51 -29.32
N ALA A 16 -4.20 11.88 -28.86
CA ALA A 16 -3.88 11.96 -27.44
C ALA A 16 -4.76 12.98 -26.72
N PHE A 17 -4.91 14.19 -27.28
CA PHE A 17 -5.79 15.22 -26.69
C PHE A 17 -7.24 14.75 -26.58
N ILE A 18 -7.78 14.15 -27.63
CA ILE A 18 -9.17 13.65 -27.63
C ILE A 18 -9.34 12.53 -26.60
N ALA A 19 -8.37 11.61 -26.51
CA ALA A 19 -8.38 10.55 -25.53
C ALA A 19 -8.33 11.09 -24.10
N ASP A 20 -7.45 12.05 -23.82
CA ASP A 20 -7.33 12.69 -22.51
C ASP A 20 -8.62 13.41 -22.11
N ALA A 21 -9.24 14.15 -23.04
CA ALA A 21 -10.52 14.81 -22.80
C ALA A 21 -11.65 13.80 -22.53
N SER A 22 -11.68 12.69 -23.29
CA SER A 22 -12.66 11.61 -23.10
C SER A 22 -12.49 10.94 -21.74
N ASN A 23 -11.26 10.60 -21.37
CA ASN A 23 -10.94 9.97 -20.09
C ASN A 23 -11.34 10.89 -18.92
N ALA A 24 -10.96 12.16 -18.99
CA ALA A 24 -11.33 13.12 -17.95
C ALA A 24 -12.85 13.22 -17.74
N VAL A 25 -13.63 13.26 -18.82
CA VAL A 25 -15.10 13.29 -18.72
C VAL A 25 -15.66 12.01 -18.08
N GLN A 26 -15.10 10.85 -18.42
CA GLN A 26 -15.51 9.57 -17.84
C GLN A 26 -15.16 9.49 -16.35
N ASP A 27 -13.98 9.98 -15.96
CA ASP A 27 -13.56 10.06 -14.55
C ASP A 27 -14.52 10.96 -13.75
N TYR A 28 -14.86 12.14 -14.27
CA TYR A 28 -15.85 13.02 -13.62
C TYR A 28 -17.24 12.39 -13.48
N CYS A 29 -17.65 11.54 -14.43
CA CYS A 29 -18.91 10.81 -14.32
C CYS A 29 -18.85 9.76 -13.20
N ALA A 30 -17.74 9.04 -13.07
CA ALA A 30 -17.53 8.07 -12.00
C ALA A 30 -17.47 8.78 -10.64
N ASP A 31 -16.64 9.80 -10.49
CA ASP A 31 -16.50 10.60 -9.28
C ASP A 31 -17.84 11.21 -8.83
N GLY A 32 -18.66 11.66 -9.79
CA GLY A 32 -19.99 12.21 -9.50
C GLY A 32 -20.96 11.17 -8.93
N ILE A 33 -20.93 9.94 -9.44
CA ILE A 33 -21.74 8.83 -8.90
C ILE A 33 -21.21 8.39 -7.54
N ASP A 34 -19.89 8.27 -7.37
CA ASP A 34 -19.27 7.93 -6.09
C ASP A 34 -19.60 8.98 -5.02
N ALA A 35 -19.57 10.26 -5.37
CA ALA A 35 -19.96 11.35 -4.48
C ALA A 35 -21.46 11.28 -4.11
N PHE A 36 -22.32 10.95 -5.06
CA PHE A 36 -23.76 10.73 -4.83
C PHE A 36 -23.99 9.56 -3.86
N GLU A 37 -23.37 8.41 -4.10
CA GLU A 37 -23.42 7.24 -3.22
C GLU A 37 -22.86 7.56 -1.83
N GLY A 38 -21.77 8.31 -1.77
CA GLY A 38 -21.17 8.78 -0.52
C GLY A 38 -22.11 9.65 0.31
N CYS A 39 -22.85 10.57 -0.34
CA CYS A 39 -23.86 11.40 0.32
C CYS A 39 -25.02 10.56 0.88
N LEU A 40 -25.49 9.59 0.10
CA LEU A 40 -26.54 8.66 0.52
C LEU A 40 -26.09 7.74 1.64
N ALA A 41 -24.83 7.33 1.64
CA ALA A 41 -24.28 6.47 2.67
C ALA A 41 -24.29 7.17 4.04
N GLN A 42 -24.08 8.49 4.05
CA GLN A 42 -24.08 9.35 5.23
C GLN A 42 -25.48 9.79 5.69
N ALA A 43 -26.51 9.63 4.84
CA ALA A 43 -27.88 9.92 5.22
C ALA A 43 -28.34 8.94 6.32
N THR A 44 -28.43 9.44 7.55
CA THR A 44 -28.88 8.67 8.71
C THR A 44 -30.34 8.26 8.53
N ALA A 45 -30.63 6.97 8.78
CA ALA A 45 -31.96 6.32 8.78
C ALA A 45 -32.46 5.66 7.48
N LEU A 46 -31.59 5.32 6.52
CA LEU A 46 -31.96 4.41 5.43
C LEU A 46 -31.87 2.95 5.88
N ASP A 47 -33.00 2.23 5.74
CA ASP A 47 -33.07 0.78 5.92
C ASP A 47 -32.08 0.06 4.98
N PRO A 48 -31.41 -1.04 5.40
CA PRO A 48 -30.42 -1.71 4.56
C PRO A 48 -30.97 -2.20 3.22
N ALA A 49 -32.25 -2.60 3.14
CA ALA A 49 -32.86 -3.00 1.88
C ALA A 49 -32.98 -1.83 0.90
N ILE A 50 -33.40 -0.66 1.38
CA ILE A 50 -33.49 0.56 0.56
C ILE A 50 -32.10 1.01 0.10
N ARG A 51 -31.07 0.86 0.94
CA ARG A 51 -29.68 1.18 0.58
C ARG A 51 -29.18 0.32 -0.58
N GLU A 52 -29.52 -0.96 -0.58
CA GLU A 52 -29.16 -1.87 -1.66
C GLU A 52 -29.92 -1.56 -2.96
N GLU A 53 -31.21 -1.24 -2.89
CA GLU A 53 -31.98 -0.79 -4.06
C GLU A 53 -31.42 0.51 -4.65
N ILE A 54 -31.03 1.46 -3.80
CA ILE A 54 -30.40 2.72 -4.22
C ILE A 54 -29.07 2.45 -4.93
N LYS A 55 -28.25 1.54 -4.40
CA LYS A 55 -26.98 1.14 -5.02
C LYS A 55 -27.19 0.49 -6.39
N GLN A 56 -28.16 -0.41 -6.51
CA GLN A 56 -28.50 -1.00 -7.82
C GLN A 56 -29.02 0.08 -8.79
N GLY A 57 -29.78 1.06 -8.28
CA GLY A 57 -30.23 2.22 -9.04
C GLY A 57 -29.09 3.11 -9.53
N SER A 58 -28.09 3.40 -8.68
CA SER A 58 -26.92 4.19 -9.07
C SER A 58 -26.03 3.45 -10.07
N GLU A 59 -25.88 2.13 -9.95
CA GLU A 59 -25.17 1.30 -10.94
C GLU A 59 -25.87 1.35 -12.32
N LEU A 60 -27.21 1.24 -12.34
CA LEU A 60 -27.98 1.37 -13.58
C LEU A 60 -27.88 2.78 -14.18
N LEU A 61 -27.95 3.80 -13.34
CA LEU A 61 -27.78 5.20 -13.75
C LEU A 61 -26.39 5.44 -14.34
N TYR A 62 -25.34 4.95 -13.69
CA TYR A 62 -23.97 5.06 -14.17
C TYR A 62 -23.79 4.37 -15.53
N LYS A 63 -24.39 3.19 -15.71
CA LYS A 63 -24.35 2.47 -17.00
C LYS A 63 -25.04 3.25 -18.12
N ASP A 64 -26.23 3.81 -17.87
CA ASP A 64 -26.93 4.64 -18.87
C ASP A 64 -26.16 5.92 -19.18
N LEU A 65 -25.66 6.61 -18.14
CA LEU A 65 -24.83 7.79 -18.27
C LEU A 65 -23.59 7.51 -19.12
N THR A 66 -22.84 6.47 -18.80
CA THR A 66 -21.62 6.06 -19.52
C THR A 66 -21.92 5.77 -20.99
N THR A 67 -23.03 5.09 -21.28
CA THR A 67 -23.44 4.78 -22.66
C THR A 67 -23.71 6.06 -23.46
N ARG A 68 -24.43 7.02 -22.87
CA ARG A 68 -24.76 8.31 -23.51
C ARG A 68 -23.55 9.22 -23.66
N VAL A 69 -22.71 9.29 -22.64
CA VAL A 69 -21.47 10.07 -22.64
C VAL A 69 -20.51 9.50 -23.69
N THR A 70 -20.31 8.19 -23.74
CA THR A 70 -19.47 7.54 -24.77
C THR A 70 -19.96 7.86 -26.18
N SER A 71 -21.27 7.77 -26.41
CA SER A 71 -21.86 8.10 -27.71
C SER A 71 -21.63 9.57 -28.09
N SER A 72 -21.75 10.48 -27.11
CA SER A 72 -21.53 11.92 -27.30
C SER A 72 -20.06 12.25 -27.52
N LEU A 73 -19.15 11.59 -26.80
CA LEU A 73 -17.71 11.74 -26.96
C LEU A 73 -17.22 11.21 -28.31
N SER A 74 -17.86 10.18 -28.86
CA SER A 74 -17.58 9.73 -30.23
C SER A 74 -17.94 10.79 -31.27
N LEU A 75 -19.07 11.50 -31.10
CA LEU A 75 -19.43 12.63 -31.96
C LEU A 75 -18.47 13.81 -31.80
N PHE A 76 -18.07 14.11 -30.56
CA PHE A 76 -17.06 15.12 -30.26
C PHE A 76 -15.72 14.79 -30.93
N GLU A 77 -15.26 13.54 -30.85
CA GLU A 77 -14.04 13.08 -31.53
C GLU A 77 -14.13 13.31 -33.05
N GLN A 78 -15.26 12.94 -33.68
CA GLN A 78 -15.48 13.17 -35.09
C GLN A 78 -15.41 14.66 -35.45
N LEU A 79 -16.06 15.51 -34.66
CA LEU A 79 -16.05 16.97 -34.85
C LEU A 79 -14.64 17.55 -34.71
N CYS A 80 -13.90 17.12 -33.68
CA CYS A 80 -12.53 17.54 -33.45
C CYS A 80 -11.63 17.21 -34.65
N LYS A 81 -11.72 15.97 -35.15
CA LYS A 81 -10.95 15.51 -36.30
C LYS A 81 -11.35 16.22 -37.60
N SER A 82 -12.63 16.51 -37.80
CA SER A 82 -13.13 17.05 -39.07
C SER A 82 -13.12 18.57 -39.19
N ALA A 83 -13.13 19.30 -38.07
CA ALA A 83 -13.36 20.75 -38.07
C ALA A 83 -12.36 21.54 -37.20
N VAL A 84 -11.91 20.99 -36.07
CA VAL A 84 -11.05 21.74 -35.12
C VAL A 84 -9.58 21.54 -35.44
N PHE A 85 -9.17 20.29 -35.64
CA PHE A 85 -7.77 19.91 -35.89
C PHE A 85 -7.48 19.63 -37.36
N SER A 86 -8.46 19.82 -38.25
CA SER A 86 -8.28 19.73 -39.69
C SER A 86 -7.76 21.05 -40.25
N VAL A 87 -6.69 21.00 -41.05
CA VAL A 87 -6.26 22.16 -41.84
C VAL A 87 -7.16 22.27 -43.08
N PRO A 88 -7.90 23.39 -43.28
CA PRO A 88 -8.71 23.56 -44.48
C PRO A 88 -7.83 23.50 -45.73
N ALA A 89 -8.28 22.81 -46.78
CA ALA A 89 -7.53 22.68 -48.03
C ALA A 89 -7.19 24.04 -48.68
N GLN A 90 -7.99 25.07 -48.39
CA GLN A 90 -7.81 26.45 -48.87
C GLN A 90 -6.75 27.22 -48.06
N ALA A 91 -6.40 26.75 -46.86
CA ALA A 91 -5.38 27.32 -45.99
C ALA A 91 -3.99 26.65 -46.19
N LEU A 92 -3.93 25.60 -47.02
CA LEU A 92 -2.67 25.11 -47.57
C LEU A 92 -2.17 26.17 -48.57
N LEU A 93 -1.57 27.23 -48.03
CA LEU A 93 -0.81 28.17 -48.83
C LEU A 93 0.22 27.36 -49.63
N PRO A 94 0.37 27.62 -50.95
CA PRO A 94 1.47 27.02 -51.70
C PRO A 94 2.72 27.31 -50.91
N GLN A 95 3.52 26.26 -50.65
CA GLN A 95 4.74 26.32 -49.85
C GLN A 95 5.35 27.69 -50.03
N LEU A 96 5.31 28.52 -48.97
CA LEU A 96 6.18 29.67 -48.90
C LEU A 96 7.58 29.05 -48.95
N ASP A 97 8.09 28.85 -50.16
CA ASP A 97 9.48 28.59 -50.47
C ASP A 97 10.24 29.57 -49.63
N ALA A 98 10.77 29.08 -48.50
CA ALA A 98 11.42 29.82 -47.44
C ALA A 98 11.23 31.34 -47.63
N LEU A 99 10.04 31.89 -47.31
CA LEU A 99 9.99 33.31 -46.99
C LEU A 99 10.94 33.38 -45.81
N SER A 100 12.18 33.78 -46.09
CA SER A 100 13.23 34.01 -45.12
C SER A 100 12.53 34.70 -43.99
N ALA A 101 12.30 33.96 -42.90
CA ALA A 101 11.81 34.57 -41.69
C ALA A 101 12.72 35.78 -41.52
N PRO A 102 12.16 37.01 -41.42
CA PRO A 102 13.00 38.20 -41.27
C PRO A 102 13.99 37.83 -40.19
N PRO A 103 15.32 37.94 -40.45
CA PRO A 103 16.34 37.31 -39.62
C PRO A 103 15.98 37.63 -38.19
N VAL A 104 15.53 36.61 -37.46
CA VAL A 104 15.16 36.77 -36.06
C VAL A 104 16.37 37.44 -35.46
N PRO A 105 16.25 38.62 -34.82
CA PRO A 105 17.41 39.33 -34.30
C PRO A 105 18.21 38.29 -33.53
N SER A 106 19.39 37.97 -34.06
CA SER A 106 20.22 36.87 -33.59
C SER A 106 20.25 37.01 -32.09
N SER A 107 19.70 36.01 -31.39
CA SER A 107 19.72 35.99 -29.92
C SER A 107 21.10 36.46 -29.50
N SER A 108 21.18 37.47 -28.62
CA SER A 108 22.46 37.97 -28.14
C SER A 108 23.25 36.90 -27.37
N GLU A 109 22.60 35.78 -27.07
CA GLU A 109 23.19 34.60 -26.48
C GLU A 109 24.05 33.89 -27.51
N SER A 110 25.33 33.73 -27.17
CA SER A 110 26.25 32.93 -27.96
C SER A 110 25.79 31.47 -28.03
N GLU A 111 26.14 30.77 -29.11
CA GLU A 111 25.89 29.32 -29.24
C GLU A 111 26.44 28.55 -28.02
N GLU A 112 27.58 28.99 -27.50
CA GLU A 112 28.22 28.46 -26.28
C GLU A 112 27.34 28.62 -25.02
N GLU A 113 26.63 29.74 -24.86
CA GLU A 113 25.70 29.96 -23.75
C GLU A 113 24.47 29.05 -23.86
N VAL A 114 23.96 28.84 -25.07
CA VAL A 114 22.85 27.92 -25.32
C VAL A 114 23.26 26.48 -25.00
N ASP A 115 24.46 26.07 -25.40
CA ASP A 115 25.02 24.75 -25.10
C ASP A 115 25.24 24.55 -23.60
N GLN A 116 25.74 25.58 -22.89
CA GLN A 116 25.87 25.54 -21.44
C GLN A 116 24.52 25.38 -20.74
N LYS A 117 23.50 26.15 -21.17
CA LYS A 117 22.14 26.03 -20.62
C LYS A 117 21.52 24.67 -20.91
N LEU A 118 21.73 24.14 -22.11
CA LEU A 118 21.23 22.82 -22.50
C LEU A 118 21.88 21.71 -21.68
N ASN A 119 23.19 21.78 -21.47
CA ASN A 119 23.92 20.85 -20.62
C ASN A 119 23.49 20.95 -19.15
N HIS A 120 23.25 22.17 -18.67
CA HIS A 120 22.71 22.39 -17.33
C HIS A 120 21.31 21.77 -17.17
N LEU A 121 20.41 21.99 -18.13
CA LEU A 121 19.07 21.38 -18.12
C LEU A 121 19.15 19.85 -18.15
N ARG A 122 20.02 19.27 -18.99
CA ARG A 122 20.24 17.82 -19.05
C ARG A 122 20.70 17.27 -17.70
N GLN A 123 21.60 17.96 -17.01
CA GLN A 123 22.04 17.58 -15.66
C GLN A 123 20.89 17.66 -14.65
N GLN A 124 20.07 18.72 -14.70
CA GLN A 124 18.90 18.84 -13.83
C GLN A 124 17.88 17.72 -14.06
N VAL A 125 17.61 17.35 -15.32
CA VAL A 125 16.70 16.24 -15.66
C VAL A 125 17.24 14.91 -15.13
N LEU A 126 18.55 14.66 -15.27
CA LEU A 126 19.18 13.45 -14.73
C LEU A 126 19.08 13.40 -13.19
N GLN A 127 19.33 14.52 -12.52
CA GLN A 127 19.21 14.62 -11.08
C GLN A 127 17.76 14.36 -10.62
N MET A 128 16.79 15.04 -11.23
CA MET A 128 15.37 14.88 -10.92
C MET A 128 14.90 13.44 -11.17
N ASN A 129 15.37 12.79 -12.23
CA ASN A 129 15.06 11.40 -12.51
C ASN A 129 15.61 10.46 -11.43
N ALA A 130 16.83 10.70 -10.94
CA ALA A 130 17.42 9.92 -9.85
C ALA A 130 16.61 10.11 -8.55
N GLU A 131 16.25 11.35 -8.22
CA GLU A 131 15.40 11.67 -7.06
C GLU A 131 14.02 11.01 -7.17
N CYS A 132 13.40 11.03 -8.36
CA CYS A 132 12.12 10.38 -8.62
C CYS A 132 12.22 8.85 -8.45
N GLN A 133 13.29 8.23 -8.92
CA GLN A 133 13.52 6.79 -8.72
C GLN A 133 13.71 6.45 -7.24
N GLN A 134 14.45 7.27 -6.50
CA GLN A 134 14.64 7.09 -5.06
C GLN A 134 13.30 7.20 -4.31
N LEU A 135 12.49 8.22 -4.62
CA LEU A 135 11.17 8.40 -4.02
C LEU A 135 10.25 7.21 -4.34
N LYS A 136 10.21 6.75 -5.59
CA LYS A 136 9.44 5.55 -5.98
C LYS A 136 9.86 4.31 -5.19
N ALA A 137 11.16 4.12 -4.99
CA ALA A 137 11.68 3.01 -4.19
C ALA A 137 11.24 3.13 -2.72
N GLN A 138 11.29 4.35 -2.15
CA GLN A 138 10.80 4.60 -0.80
C GLN A 138 9.29 4.36 -0.67
N THR A 139 8.48 4.87 -1.59
CA THR A 139 7.02 4.64 -1.60
C THR A 139 6.70 3.15 -1.71
N SER A 140 7.41 2.42 -2.57
CA SER A 140 7.24 0.96 -2.69
C SER A 140 7.63 0.24 -1.41
N HIS A 141 8.72 0.64 -0.76
CA HIS A 141 9.16 0.08 0.51
C HIS A 141 8.13 0.34 1.63
N LEU A 142 7.66 1.58 1.77
CA LEU A 142 6.61 1.92 2.74
C LEU A 142 5.31 1.17 2.43
N GLY A 143 4.94 1.02 1.16
CA GLY A 143 3.78 0.22 0.75
C GLY A 143 3.90 -1.23 1.19
N ALA A 144 5.10 -1.83 1.10
CA ALA A 144 5.36 -3.18 1.59
C ALA A 144 5.31 -3.26 3.13
N GLU A 145 5.80 -2.25 3.86
CA GLU A 145 5.68 -2.21 5.32
C GLU A 145 4.22 -2.04 5.77
N VAL A 146 3.44 -1.19 5.11
CA VAL A 146 2.01 -1.04 5.35
C VAL A 146 1.27 -2.34 5.04
N ALA A 147 1.58 -3.03 3.96
CA ALA A 147 0.96 -4.33 3.68
C ALA A 147 1.33 -5.38 4.75
N ARG A 148 2.57 -5.35 5.25
CA ARG A 148 3.06 -6.29 6.26
C ARG A 148 2.50 -6.04 7.66
N HIS A 149 2.31 -4.79 8.04
CA HIS A 149 1.94 -4.38 9.40
C HIS A 149 0.53 -3.79 9.51
N GLY A 150 -0.09 -3.43 8.39
CA GLY A 150 -1.42 -2.84 8.32
C GLY A 150 -2.55 -3.86 8.42
N ASP A 151 -2.26 -5.16 8.31
CA ASP A 151 -3.25 -6.19 8.61
C ASP A 151 -3.49 -6.28 10.13
N MET A 152 -4.49 -5.54 10.59
CA MET A 152 -4.95 -5.57 11.97
C MET A 152 -5.89 -6.75 12.28
N SER A 153 -6.16 -7.64 11.31
CA SER A 153 -7.09 -8.76 11.51
C SER A 153 -6.66 -9.67 12.67
N SER A 154 -5.35 -9.87 12.87
CA SER A 154 -4.81 -10.64 14.00
C SER A 154 -5.11 -9.97 15.35
N TYR A 155 -4.97 -8.65 15.43
CA TYR A 155 -5.30 -7.89 16.64
C TYR A 155 -6.80 -7.87 16.90
N GLN A 156 -7.60 -7.79 15.83
CA GLN A 156 -9.05 -7.81 15.91
C GLN A 156 -9.55 -9.18 16.36
N ALA A 157 -9.00 -10.28 15.83
CA ALA A 157 -9.31 -11.64 16.26
C ALA A 157 -8.92 -11.88 17.73
N LEU A 158 -7.78 -11.34 18.16
CA LEU A 158 -7.32 -11.43 19.56
C LEU A 158 -8.22 -10.60 20.49
N ALA A 159 -8.62 -9.40 20.08
CA ALA A 159 -9.58 -8.56 20.80
C ALA A 159 -10.96 -9.20 20.90
N THR A 160 -11.47 -9.80 19.81
CA THR A 160 -12.73 -10.55 19.80
C THR A 160 -12.64 -11.76 20.73
N THR A 161 -11.58 -12.54 20.66
CA THR A 161 -11.37 -13.71 21.53
C THR A 161 -11.29 -13.31 23.01
N ALA A 162 -10.60 -12.20 23.32
CA ALA A 162 -10.52 -11.63 24.65
C ALA A 162 -11.88 -11.09 25.13
N ALA A 163 -12.67 -10.48 24.25
CA ALA A 163 -14.02 -10.01 24.58
C ALA A 163 -14.97 -11.18 24.86
N THR A 164 -14.95 -12.23 24.04
CA THR A 164 -15.82 -13.41 24.19
C THR A 164 -15.47 -14.24 25.43
N ASN A 165 -14.19 -14.33 25.78
CA ASN A 165 -13.71 -15.14 26.91
C ASN A 165 -13.35 -14.31 28.15
N LYS A 166 -13.75 -13.04 28.21
CA LYS A 166 -13.34 -12.08 29.24
C LYS A 166 -13.50 -12.64 30.66
N ASP A 167 -14.67 -13.18 30.96
CA ASP A 167 -14.98 -13.65 32.32
C ASP A 167 -14.17 -14.90 32.69
N ARG A 168 -13.90 -15.78 31.71
CA ARG A 168 -13.07 -16.97 31.90
C ARG A 168 -11.60 -16.59 32.11
N VAL A 169 -11.08 -15.66 31.31
CA VAL A 169 -9.71 -15.15 31.47
C VAL A 169 -9.54 -14.47 32.82
N LEU A 170 -10.53 -13.67 33.27
CA LEU A 170 -10.50 -13.04 34.59
C LEU A 170 -10.57 -14.08 35.73
N ALA A 171 -11.40 -15.11 35.59
CA ALA A 171 -11.48 -16.20 36.55
C ALA A 171 -10.17 -16.99 36.64
N ASP A 172 -9.54 -17.31 35.50
CA ASP A 172 -8.27 -18.02 35.44
C ASP A 172 -7.15 -17.18 36.07
N VAL A 173 -7.08 -15.87 35.77
CA VAL A 173 -6.11 -14.95 36.38
C VAL A 173 -6.30 -14.87 37.90
N SER A 174 -7.55 -14.80 38.36
CA SER A 174 -7.88 -14.80 39.80
C SER A 174 -7.47 -16.12 40.47
N ALA A 175 -7.76 -17.26 39.84
CA ALA A 175 -7.38 -18.58 40.34
C ALA A 175 -5.85 -18.74 40.41
N ILE A 176 -5.12 -18.28 39.40
CA ILE A 176 -3.64 -18.26 39.40
C ILE A 176 -3.12 -17.37 40.53
N ALA A 177 -3.68 -16.18 40.72
CA ALA A 177 -3.28 -15.28 41.80
C ALA A 177 -3.54 -15.90 43.18
N HIS A 178 -4.68 -16.58 43.36
CA HIS A 178 -4.99 -17.28 44.61
C HIS A 178 -4.06 -18.47 44.86
N ALA A 179 -3.76 -19.26 43.82
CA ALA A 179 -2.81 -20.36 43.93
C ALA A 179 -1.40 -19.87 44.25
N ALA A 180 -0.97 -18.75 43.66
CA ALA A 180 0.31 -18.11 43.97
C ALA A 180 0.36 -17.64 45.44
N GLN A 181 -0.71 -17.03 45.95
CA GLN A 181 -0.81 -16.63 47.35
C GLN A 181 -0.77 -17.82 48.32
N GLN A 182 -1.36 -18.96 47.95
CA GLN A 182 -1.31 -20.18 48.77
C GLN A 182 0.07 -20.88 48.72
N LEU A 183 0.78 -20.78 47.59
CA LEU A 183 2.12 -21.32 47.44
C LEU A 183 3.17 -20.53 48.23
N GLN A 184 2.98 -19.21 48.40
CA GLN A 184 3.93 -18.35 49.11
C GLN A 184 4.25 -18.80 50.55
N PRO A 185 3.28 -19.06 51.46
CA PRO A 185 3.58 -19.55 52.79
C PRO A 185 4.14 -20.98 52.80
N LEU A 186 3.81 -21.81 51.80
CA LEU A 186 4.37 -23.15 51.66
C LEU A 186 5.85 -23.09 51.24
N LEU A 187 6.21 -22.16 50.36
CA LEU A 187 7.59 -21.89 49.97
C LEU A 187 8.40 -21.31 51.13
N GLU A 188 7.82 -20.40 51.93
CA GLU A 188 8.45 -19.88 53.15
C GLU A 188 8.61 -20.97 54.23
N LYS A 189 7.63 -21.86 54.38
CA LYS A 189 7.74 -23.01 55.28
C LYS A 189 8.80 -24.00 54.79
N ALA A 190 8.87 -24.25 53.49
CA ALA A 190 9.90 -25.11 52.88
C ALA A 190 11.30 -24.48 52.98
N SER A 191 11.44 -23.17 52.82
CA SER A 191 12.71 -22.47 53.04
C SER A 191 13.11 -22.51 54.50
N ASN A 192 12.20 -22.22 55.44
CA ASN A 192 12.46 -22.33 56.88
C ASN A 192 12.82 -23.75 57.31
N LEU A 193 12.18 -24.79 56.76
CA LEU A 193 12.57 -26.18 57.00
C LEU A 193 13.92 -26.54 56.38
N ARG A 194 14.35 -25.87 55.30
CA ARG A 194 15.70 -26.02 54.74
C ARG A 194 16.74 -25.28 55.57
N THR A 195 16.42 -24.11 56.10
CA THR A 195 17.32 -23.32 56.96
C THR A 195 17.42 -23.89 58.38
N GLN A 196 16.33 -24.47 58.93
CA GLN A 196 16.36 -25.27 60.16
C GLN A 196 17.08 -26.60 59.97
N ARG A 197 17.24 -27.03 58.71
CA ARG A 197 18.03 -28.19 58.33
C ARG A 197 19.43 -27.74 57.90
N GLU A 198 20.16 -27.09 58.80
CA GLU A 198 21.61 -26.93 58.68
C GLU A 198 22.37 -27.98 59.51
N PRO A 199 23.62 -28.27 59.13
CA PRO A 199 23.99 -29.34 58.23
C PRO A 199 23.93 -30.71 58.94
N LEU A 200 23.27 -31.69 58.34
CA LEU A 200 23.71 -33.06 58.58
C LEU A 200 25.06 -33.20 57.91
N ALA A 201 26.07 -33.21 58.78
CA ALA A 201 27.43 -33.59 58.54
C ALA A 201 27.58 -34.51 57.33
N VAL A 202 28.52 -34.13 56.47
CA VAL A 202 29.29 -34.99 55.58
C VAL A 202 29.35 -36.41 56.17
N ARG A 203 28.45 -37.28 55.72
CA ARG A 203 28.62 -38.71 55.91
C ARG A 203 29.50 -39.15 54.75
N GLN A 204 30.81 -39.07 54.97
CA GLN A 204 31.78 -39.86 54.23
C GLN A 204 31.26 -41.30 54.22
N THR A 205 30.75 -41.72 53.08
CA THR A 205 30.76 -43.12 52.69
C THR A 205 31.52 -43.19 51.39
N ALA A 206 32.55 -44.02 51.45
CA ALA A 206 33.64 -44.14 50.52
C ALA A 206 33.21 -44.44 49.08
N ASN A 207 34.04 -43.93 48.17
CA ASN A 207 34.45 -44.54 46.89
C ASN A 207 33.36 -45.00 45.92
N LEU A 208 33.03 -44.11 44.98
CA LEU A 208 32.82 -44.45 43.57
C LEU A 208 33.53 -43.38 42.71
N PRO A 209 34.43 -43.74 41.78
CA PRO A 209 35.02 -42.79 40.86
C PRO A 209 34.02 -42.50 39.74
N GLY A 210 33.38 -41.35 39.79
CA GLY A 210 32.47 -40.88 38.74
C GLY A 210 32.46 -39.37 38.71
N ASP A 211 33.10 -38.81 37.70
CA ASP A 211 33.12 -37.38 37.36
C ASP A 211 31.72 -36.75 37.44
N TRP A 212 31.51 -35.89 38.43
CA TRP A 212 30.29 -35.07 38.55
C TRP A 212 30.44 -33.71 37.85
N ARG A 213 31.56 -33.48 37.14
CA ARG A 213 31.94 -32.18 36.58
C ARG A 213 31.18 -31.73 35.34
N THR A 214 30.13 -32.42 34.90
CA THR A 214 29.34 -32.03 33.71
C THR A 214 27.88 -31.67 33.98
N SER A 215 27.41 -31.62 35.23
CA SER A 215 26.00 -31.32 35.50
C SER A 215 25.70 -29.85 35.84
N GLN A 216 26.29 -28.93 35.06
CA GLN A 216 25.75 -27.59 34.86
C GLN A 216 25.56 -27.36 33.35
N GLN A 217 24.66 -28.12 32.73
CA GLN A 217 23.91 -27.57 31.60
C GLN A 217 22.66 -26.93 32.16
N VAL A 218 22.71 -25.60 32.19
CA VAL A 218 21.53 -24.73 32.14
C VAL A 218 20.64 -25.27 31.02
N LYS A 219 19.53 -25.94 31.37
CA LYS A 219 18.44 -26.26 30.43
C LYS A 219 17.69 -24.96 30.11
N THR A 220 18.37 -24.06 29.42
CA THR A 220 17.71 -23.07 28.58
C THR A 220 17.56 -23.68 27.21
N THR A 221 16.39 -23.51 26.63
CA THR A 221 15.95 -23.90 25.28
C THR A 221 15.45 -25.34 25.15
N GLY A 222 14.14 -25.44 24.94
CA GLY A 222 13.51 -26.63 24.37
C GLY A 222 14.16 -26.92 23.03
N SER A 223 14.44 -28.20 22.79
CA SER A 223 15.00 -28.67 21.54
C SER A 223 14.06 -28.28 20.41
N LEU A 224 14.60 -27.91 19.24
CA LEU A 224 13.83 -27.74 18.00
C LEU A 224 12.97 -29.00 17.71
N GLU A 225 13.42 -30.16 18.18
CA GLU A 225 12.71 -31.44 18.08
C GLU A 225 11.42 -31.43 18.90
N ASP A 226 11.40 -30.78 20.08
CA ASP A 226 10.21 -30.67 20.92
C ASP A 226 9.12 -29.81 20.26
N LEU A 227 9.54 -28.73 19.58
CA LEU A 227 8.63 -27.88 18.79
C LEU A 227 8.12 -28.59 17.52
N GLN A 228 8.94 -29.41 16.88
CA GLN A 228 8.52 -30.21 15.74
C GLN A 228 7.54 -31.33 16.13
N LEU A 229 7.70 -31.91 17.32
CA LEU A 229 6.80 -32.91 17.86
C LEU A 229 5.42 -32.31 18.22
N LEU A 230 5.42 -31.08 18.76
CA LEU A 230 4.19 -30.34 19.04
C LEU A 230 3.42 -29.97 17.76
N ASN A 231 4.14 -29.57 16.70
CA ASN A 231 3.52 -29.23 15.42
C ASN A 231 2.91 -30.48 14.74
N LYS A 232 3.59 -31.63 14.80
CA LYS A 232 3.04 -32.91 14.30
C LYS A 232 1.78 -33.34 15.06
N LEU A 233 1.73 -33.11 16.37
CA LEU A 233 0.53 -33.40 17.17
C LEU A 233 -0.65 -32.49 16.82
N LEU A 234 -0.41 -31.21 16.59
CA LEU A 234 -1.44 -30.24 16.20
C LEU A 234 -2.02 -30.48 14.79
N GLN A 235 -1.24 -31.06 13.87
CA GLN A 235 -1.71 -31.40 12.52
C GLN A 235 -2.49 -32.73 12.45
N SER A 236 -2.59 -33.46 13.57
CA SER A 236 -3.26 -34.76 13.64
C SER A 236 -4.66 -34.72 14.28
N GLN A 237 -5.19 -33.51 14.54
CA GLN A 237 -6.59 -33.26 14.88
C GLN A 237 -7.27 -32.49 13.75
#